data_AF-A0A8D8FHA9-F1
#
_entry.id   AF-A0A8D8FHA9-F1
#
_cell.length_a   1.000
_cell.length_b   1.000
_cell.length_c   1.000
_cell.angle_alpha   90.00
_cell.angle_beta   90.00
_cell.angle_gamma   90.00
#
_symmetry.space_group_name_H-M   'P 1'
#
loop_
_entity.id
_entity.type
_entity.pdbx_description
1 polymer ?
#
loop_
_entity_poly.entity_id
_entity_poly.type
_entity_poly.pdbx_seq_one_letter_code
_entity_poly.pdbx_strand_id
1 'polypeptide(L)'
;MGLLSEGSPLSWEETKALAQHVREHGIEQFINMYARLRDRQGDMLKWGDEVEYIIVRFDDEQKAAQVSLRAREMLAVLNEKEAADPQGVKSLWRPEYGAYMIEGTPGKPYGGLLAHFNVVEANMRYRRLEVAEMLSPGEHVMSITNFPRLGCPNFTFPPAKPTPEDETCAARSLYFPDEAIFPGHPRFKTLTRNIRQRRGEKVSIDLPIFKDKNTVIPVEGSLPEKPDHVHMDAMG
;
A
#
# COMPACT_ATOMS: atom_id res chain seq x y z
N MET A 1 5.54 -8.15 5.64
CA MET A 1 4.05 -8.36 5.53
C MET A 1 3.54 -9.81 5.71
N GLY A 2 2.28 -9.97 6.19
CA GLY A 2 1.62 -11.27 6.48
C GLY A 2 1.18 -12.09 5.25
N LEU A 3 0.81 -13.35 5.46
CA LEU A 3 0.40 -14.29 4.40
C LEU A 3 -0.81 -13.76 3.61
N LEU A 4 -0.62 -13.50 2.31
CA LEU A 4 -1.69 -13.19 1.35
C LEU A 4 -2.06 -14.47 0.62
N SER A 5 -2.70 -15.41 1.33
CA SER A 5 -3.29 -16.59 0.70
C SER A 5 -4.63 -16.21 0.09
N GLU A 6 -4.90 -16.70 -1.12
CA GLU A 6 -6.19 -16.50 -1.77
C GLU A 6 -7.31 -17.17 -0.97
N GLY A 7 -8.35 -16.39 -0.67
CA GLY A 7 -9.56 -16.85 0.01
C GLY A 7 -10.71 -15.90 -0.32
N SER A 8 -11.94 -16.35 -0.06
CA SER A 8 -13.14 -15.53 -0.28
C SER A 8 -13.32 -14.55 0.89
N PRO A 9 -13.15 -13.23 0.69
CA PRO A 9 -13.39 -12.26 1.75
C PRO A 9 -14.88 -12.20 2.13
N LEU A 10 -15.14 -12.02 3.42
CA LEU A 10 -16.49 -11.77 3.93
C LEU A 10 -16.90 -10.31 3.71
N SER A 11 -18.20 -10.09 3.50
CA SER A 11 -18.81 -8.77 3.59
C SER A 11 -18.71 -8.20 5.01
N TRP A 12 -19.00 -6.91 5.19
CA TRP A 12 -19.02 -6.31 6.53
C TRP A 12 -20.01 -7.01 7.48
N GLU A 13 -21.23 -7.31 7.03
CA GLU A 13 -22.24 -7.94 7.90
C GLU A 13 -21.83 -9.35 8.33
N GLU A 14 -21.29 -10.15 7.42
CA GLU A 14 -20.74 -11.48 7.73
C GLU A 14 -19.52 -11.38 8.66
N THR A 15 -18.61 -10.44 8.40
CA THR A 15 -17.44 -10.20 9.26
C THR A 15 -17.86 -9.79 10.66
N LYS A 16 -18.86 -8.91 10.77
CA LYS A 16 -19.40 -8.42 12.04
C LYS A 16 -20.03 -9.54 12.85
N ALA A 17 -20.77 -10.45 12.22
CA ALA A 17 -21.37 -11.61 12.86
C ALA A 17 -20.31 -12.54 13.50
N LEU A 18 -19.12 -12.63 12.90
CA LEU A 18 -18.01 -13.46 13.38
C LEU A 18 -16.99 -12.68 14.24
N ALA A 19 -17.18 -11.38 14.47
CA ALA A 19 -16.17 -10.54 15.10
C ALA A 19 -15.79 -11.02 16.51
N GLN A 20 -16.74 -11.56 17.26
CA GLN A 20 -16.47 -12.12 18.59
C GLN A 20 -15.66 -13.42 18.50
N HIS A 21 -16.06 -14.34 17.63
CA HIS A 21 -15.35 -15.58 17.36
C HIS A 21 -13.88 -15.31 16.96
N VAL A 22 -13.64 -14.37 16.04
CA VAL A 22 -12.27 -13.99 15.62
C VAL A 22 -11.44 -13.45 16.78
N ARG A 23 -12.02 -12.62 17.67
CA ARG A 23 -11.31 -12.10 18.85
C ARG A 23 -10.96 -13.20 19.84
N GLU A 24 -11.91 -14.07 20.16
CA GLU A 24 -11.72 -15.17 21.12
C GLU A 24 -10.63 -16.13 20.63
N HIS A 25 -10.74 -16.62 19.41
CA HIS A 25 -9.72 -17.51 18.84
C HIS A 25 -8.37 -16.82 18.64
N GLY A 26 -8.34 -15.52 18.33
CA GLY A 26 -7.10 -14.75 18.28
C GLY A 26 -6.39 -14.71 19.63
N ILE A 27 -7.13 -14.53 20.72
CA ILE A 27 -6.60 -14.57 22.09
C ILE A 27 -6.10 -15.97 22.45
N GLU A 28 -6.87 -17.02 22.13
CA GLU A 28 -6.44 -18.41 22.33
C GLU A 28 -5.14 -18.72 21.60
N GLN A 29 -5.05 -18.34 20.31
CA GLN A 29 -3.83 -18.50 19.52
C GLN A 29 -2.65 -17.76 20.16
N PHE A 30 -2.86 -16.52 20.61
CA PHE A 30 -1.84 -15.74 21.30
C PHE A 30 -1.36 -16.43 22.59
N ILE A 31 -2.28 -16.90 23.45
CA ILE A 31 -1.95 -17.61 24.68
C ILE A 31 -1.16 -18.88 24.39
N ASN A 32 -1.59 -19.67 23.40
CA ASN A 32 -0.90 -20.88 22.99
C ASN A 32 0.51 -20.60 22.45
N MET A 33 0.67 -19.56 21.63
CA MET A 33 1.98 -19.12 21.13
C MET A 33 2.88 -18.65 22.27
N TYR A 34 2.36 -17.85 23.19
CA TYR A 34 3.09 -17.38 24.36
C TYR A 34 3.55 -18.55 25.23
N ALA A 35 2.65 -19.47 25.61
CA ALA A 35 2.99 -20.63 26.41
C ALA A 35 4.07 -21.51 25.75
N ARG A 36 4.01 -21.67 24.42
CA ARG A 36 4.99 -22.45 23.65
C ARG A 36 6.36 -21.79 23.56
N LEU A 37 6.42 -20.46 23.48
CA LEU A 37 7.63 -19.72 23.11
C LEU A 37 8.24 -18.88 24.25
N ARG A 38 7.55 -18.69 25.38
CA ARG A 38 8.00 -17.81 26.48
C ARG A 38 9.38 -18.16 27.05
N ASP A 39 9.73 -19.45 27.05
CA ASP A 39 10.97 -19.96 27.63
C ASP A 39 12.05 -20.20 26.55
N ARG A 40 11.81 -19.77 25.30
CA ARG A 40 12.76 -19.90 24.19
C ARG A 40 13.98 -19.03 24.46
N GLN A 41 15.16 -19.61 24.31
CA GLN A 41 16.46 -18.94 24.48
C GLN A 41 17.38 -19.24 23.29
N GLY A 42 18.47 -18.49 23.17
CA GLY A 42 19.48 -18.71 22.12
C GLY A 42 19.12 -18.13 20.75
N ASP A 43 18.11 -17.26 20.68
CA ASP A 43 17.82 -16.54 19.45
C ASP A 43 18.93 -15.55 19.12
N MET A 44 19.37 -15.57 17.86
CA MET A 44 20.28 -14.57 17.33
C MET A 44 19.49 -13.32 16.96
N LEU A 45 20.11 -12.14 17.14
CA LEU A 45 19.56 -10.89 16.60
C LEU A 45 19.46 -11.00 15.08
N LYS A 46 18.23 -11.15 14.61
CA LYS A 46 17.83 -11.07 13.21
C LYS A 46 16.97 -9.85 13.03
N TRP A 47 17.17 -9.14 11.93
CA TRP A 47 16.45 -7.92 11.62
C TRP A 47 16.38 -7.72 10.11
N GLY A 48 15.57 -6.80 9.64
CA GLY A 48 15.39 -6.49 8.24
C GLY A 48 14.73 -5.14 8.09
N ASP A 49 14.76 -4.60 6.88
CA ASP A 49 14.05 -3.39 6.50
C ASP A 49 12.91 -3.72 5.53
N GLU A 50 11.83 -2.95 5.58
CA GLU A 50 10.76 -2.97 4.59
C GLU A 50 10.73 -1.57 3.94
N VAL A 51 10.72 -1.52 2.61
CA VAL A 51 10.67 -0.26 1.85
C VAL A 51 9.55 -0.33 0.83
N GLU A 52 8.65 0.64 0.91
CA GLU A 52 7.58 0.84 -0.05
C GLU A 52 8.05 1.78 -1.17
N TYR A 53 7.60 1.49 -2.38
CA TYR A 53 7.92 2.27 -3.57
C TYR A 53 6.64 2.64 -4.31
N ILE A 54 6.61 3.86 -4.85
CA ILE A 54 5.60 4.35 -5.79
C ILE A 54 6.21 4.31 -7.19
N ILE A 55 5.52 3.69 -8.14
CA ILE A 55 5.90 3.74 -9.56
C ILE A 55 5.30 4.99 -10.18
N VAL A 56 6.14 5.91 -10.62
CA VAL A 56 5.74 7.20 -11.20
C VAL A 56 6.12 7.24 -12.67
N ARG A 57 5.15 7.57 -13.53
CA ARG A 57 5.36 7.87 -14.94
C ARG A 57 5.48 9.38 -15.12
N PHE A 58 6.56 9.81 -15.77
CA PHE A 58 6.74 11.16 -16.29
C PHE A 58 6.41 11.18 -17.78
N ASP A 59 5.53 12.09 -18.15
CA ASP A 59 5.17 12.41 -19.52
C ASP A 59 5.71 13.80 -19.83
N ASP A 60 6.93 13.85 -20.40
CA ASP A 60 7.63 15.10 -20.64
C ASP A 60 6.93 15.97 -21.69
N GLU A 61 6.27 15.35 -22.68
CA GLU A 61 5.51 16.05 -23.71
C GLU A 61 4.30 16.78 -23.11
N GLN A 62 3.54 16.09 -22.25
CA GLN A 62 2.37 16.67 -21.58
C GLN A 62 2.72 17.42 -20.30
N LYS A 63 4.00 17.39 -19.88
CA LYS A 63 4.50 17.93 -18.60
C LYS A 63 3.69 17.40 -17.42
N ALA A 64 3.39 16.10 -17.43
CA ALA A 64 2.59 15.44 -16.42
C ALA A 64 3.41 14.39 -15.67
N ALA A 65 3.15 14.25 -14.37
CA ALA A 65 3.59 13.12 -13.58
C ALA A 65 2.36 12.38 -13.07
N GLN A 66 2.37 11.05 -13.17
CA GLN A 66 1.23 10.18 -12.84
C GLN A 66 1.73 8.94 -12.11
N VAL A 67 0.91 8.36 -11.23
CA VAL A 67 1.21 7.04 -10.66
C VAL A 67 0.87 5.94 -11.66
N SER A 68 1.78 4.99 -11.87
CA SER A 68 1.58 3.90 -12.84
C SER A 68 0.91 2.70 -12.19
N LEU A 69 -0.27 2.31 -12.67
CA LEU A 69 -1.12 1.25 -12.10
C LEU A 69 -0.64 -0.18 -12.46
N ARG A 70 0.69 -0.37 -12.57
CA ARG A 70 1.34 -1.61 -13.05
C ARG A 70 1.81 -2.54 -11.93
N ALA A 71 1.51 -2.28 -10.66
CA ALA A 71 2.02 -3.11 -9.56
C ALA A 71 1.65 -4.59 -9.73
N ARG A 72 0.44 -4.90 -10.23
CA ARG A 72 -0.01 -6.29 -10.41
C ARG A 72 0.88 -7.07 -11.38
N GLU A 73 1.17 -6.50 -12.54
CA GLU A 73 2.00 -7.17 -13.55
C GLU A 73 3.47 -7.23 -13.12
N MET A 74 3.98 -6.18 -12.48
CA MET A 74 5.36 -6.17 -11.98
C MET A 74 5.55 -7.22 -10.89
N LEU A 75 4.60 -7.33 -9.95
CA LEU A 75 4.67 -8.34 -8.90
C LEU A 75 4.52 -9.77 -9.41
N ALA A 76 3.79 -9.99 -10.51
CA ALA A 76 3.73 -11.30 -11.14
C ALA A 76 5.14 -11.77 -11.56
N VAL A 77 5.92 -10.89 -12.17
CA VAL A 77 7.30 -11.17 -12.62
C VAL A 77 8.28 -11.23 -11.45
N LEU A 78 8.22 -10.26 -10.53
CA LEU A 78 9.14 -10.18 -9.38
C LEU A 78 9.08 -11.42 -8.47
N ASN A 79 7.89 -12.01 -8.32
CA ASN A 79 7.69 -13.17 -7.48
C ASN A 79 8.12 -14.50 -8.14
N GLU A 80 8.43 -14.53 -9.44
CA GLU A 80 8.90 -15.76 -10.12
C GLU A 80 10.20 -16.29 -9.50
N LYS A 81 11.12 -15.39 -9.14
CA LYS A 81 12.40 -15.76 -8.51
C LYS A 81 12.20 -16.42 -7.15
N GLU A 82 11.28 -15.88 -6.33
CA GLU A 82 10.95 -16.47 -5.03
C GLU A 82 10.22 -17.81 -5.19
N ALA A 83 9.30 -17.92 -6.16
CA ALA A 83 8.61 -19.16 -6.44
C ALA A 83 9.57 -20.28 -6.88
N ALA A 84 10.60 -19.94 -7.67
CA ALA A 84 11.60 -20.88 -8.14
C ALA A 84 12.64 -21.27 -7.08
N ASP A 85 13.10 -20.30 -6.28
CA ASP A 85 14.06 -20.52 -5.19
C ASP A 85 13.72 -19.68 -3.94
N PRO A 86 12.80 -20.16 -3.08
CA PRO A 86 12.37 -19.42 -1.89
C PRO A 86 13.48 -19.13 -0.90
N GLN A 87 14.61 -19.82 -0.98
CA GLN A 87 15.72 -19.72 -0.03
C GLN A 87 16.95 -19.02 -0.62
N GLY A 88 17.05 -18.82 -1.93
CA GLY A 88 18.21 -18.19 -2.58
C GLY A 88 17.98 -16.77 -3.06
N VAL A 89 16.75 -16.26 -2.99
CA VAL A 89 16.46 -14.87 -3.39
C VAL A 89 17.17 -13.84 -2.52
N LYS A 90 17.58 -12.74 -3.16
CA LYS A 90 18.19 -11.58 -2.50
C LYS A 90 17.18 -10.55 -2.01
N SER A 91 15.96 -10.61 -2.54
CA SER A 91 14.87 -9.68 -2.27
C SER A 91 13.55 -10.41 -2.31
N LEU A 92 12.59 -9.95 -1.50
CA LEU A 92 11.20 -10.40 -1.53
C LEU A 92 10.33 -9.20 -1.88
N TRP A 93 9.26 -9.46 -2.65
CA TRP A 93 8.37 -8.42 -3.16
C TRP A 93 6.93 -8.69 -2.77
N ARG A 94 6.24 -7.69 -2.25
CA ARG A 94 4.86 -7.84 -1.76
C ARG A 94 3.96 -6.74 -2.34
N PRO A 95 2.67 -7.03 -2.57
CA PRO A 95 1.72 -6.02 -2.98
C PRO A 95 1.40 -5.09 -1.81
N GLU A 96 1.27 -3.81 -2.11
CA GLU A 96 0.76 -2.81 -1.19
C GLU A 96 -0.65 -2.35 -1.57
N TYR A 97 -1.25 -1.46 -0.78
CA TYR A 97 -2.61 -0.97 -1.01
C TYR A 97 -2.79 -0.36 -2.41
N GLY A 98 -1.86 0.49 -2.85
CA GLY A 98 -1.93 1.16 -4.14
C GLY A 98 -1.61 0.22 -5.29
N ALA A 99 -2.40 0.28 -6.38
CA ALA A 99 -2.09 -0.42 -7.64
C ALA A 99 -0.81 0.11 -8.33
N TYR A 100 -0.23 1.17 -7.79
CA TYR A 100 1.03 1.79 -8.17
C TYR A 100 2.15 1.59 -7.14
N MET A 101 1.91 0.77 -6.11
CA MET A 101 2.84 0.51 -5.03
C MET A 101 3.38 -0.92 -5.05
N ILE A 102 4.65 -1.06 -4.68
CA ILE A 102 5.28 -2.34 -4.38
C ILE A 102 6.12 -2.20 -3.11
N GLU A 103 6.15 -3.24 -2.28
CA GLU A 103 7.03 -3.32 -1.10
C GLU A 103 8.17 -4.28 -1.38
N GLY A 104 9.39 -3.86 -1.08
CA GLY A 104 10.59 -4.70 -1.18
C GLY A 104 11.27 -4.89 0.18
N THR A 105 11.66 -6.12 0.49
CA THR A 105 12.39 -6.50 1.71
C THR A 105 13.64 -7.33 1.35
N PRO A 106 14.64 -7.50 2.23
CA PRO A 106 15.74 -8.41 1.96
C PRO A 106 15.26 -9.86 1.90
N GLY A 107 15.87 -10.65 1.01
CA GLY A 107 15.56 -12.08 0.81
C GLY A 107 15.65 -12.94 2.07
N LYS A 108 16.50 -12.52 3.01
CA LYS A 108 16.66 -13.10 4.34
C LYS A 108 16.88 -11.99 5.36
N PRO A 109 16.50 -12.21 6.63
CA PRO A 109 16.90 -11.32 7.70
C PRO A 109 18.42 -11.16 7.76
N TYR A 110 18.89 -9.94 7.99
CA TYR A 110 20.28 -9.65 8.34
C TYR A 110 20.63 -10.32 9.68
N GLY A 111 21.92 -10.60 9.88
CA GLY A 111 22.43 -11.13 11.14
C GLY A 111 22.83 -10.03 12.14
N GLY A 112 23.17 -10.45 13.35
CA GLY A 112 23.49 -9.54 14.47
C GLY A 112 24.90 -8.94 14.48
N LEU A 113 25.78 -9.34 13.55
CA LEU A 113 27.13 -8.75 13.46
C LEU A 113 27.08 -7.32 12.90
N LEU A 114 27.93 -6.43 13.42
CA LEU A 114 28.06 -5.05 12.92
C LEU A 114 28.37 -4.96 11.42
N ALA A 115 29.03 -5.97 10.86
CA ALA A 115 29.31 -6.05 9.43
C ALA A 115 28.04 -6.08 8.56
N HIS A 116 26.90 -6.55 9.08
CA HIS A 116 25.65 -6.59 8.31
C HIS A 116 25.02 -5.21 8.09
N PHE A 117 25.40 -4.19 8.86
CA PHE A 117 24.95 -2.82 8.57
C PHE A 117 25.48 -2.33 7.22
N ASN A 118 26.65 -2.81 6.79
CA ASN A 118 27.26 -2.44 5.52
C ASN A 118 26.55 -3.06 4.30
N VAL A 119 25.63 -4.02 4.48
CA VAL A 119 24.92 -4.67 3.37
C VAL A 119 23.52 -4.11 3.11
N VAL A 120 22.99 -3.29 4.03
CA VAL A 120 21.62 -2.76 3.96
C VAL A 120 21.44 -1.91 2.70
N GLU A 121 22.29 -0.90 2.53
CA GLU A 121 22.20 -0.01 1.37
C GLU A 121 22.46 -0.77 0.05
N ALA A 122 23.40 -1.72 0.05
CA ALA A 122 23.67 -2.55 -1.11
C ALA A 122 22.43 -3.39 -1.50
N ASN A 123 21.70 -3.92 -0.51
CA ASN A 123 20.45 -4.65 -0.74
C ASN A 123 19.32 -3.73 -1.22
N MET A 124 19.18 -2.53 -0.65
CA MET A 124 18.21 -1.52 -1.13
C MET A 124 18.49 -1.10 -2.57
N ARG A 125 19.76 -0.89 -2.93
CA ARG A 125 20.18 -0.58 -4.31
C ARG A 125 19.87 -1.74 -5.25
N TYR A 126 20.15 -2.99 -4.83
CA TYR A 126 19.80 -4.17 -5.61
C TYR A 126 18.28 -4.24 -5.88
N ARG A 127 17.43 -4.04 -4.85
CA ARG A 127 15.97 -3.98 -5.00
C ARG A 127 15.55 -2.92 -6.03
N ARG A 128 16.14 -1.73 -5.97
CA ARG A 128 15.84 -0.65 -6.92
C ARG A 128 16.23 -1.01 -8.36
N LEU A 129 17.39 -1.65 -8.55
CA LEU A 129 17.85 -2.11 -9.86
C LEU A 129 16.93 -3.20 -10.42
N GLU A 130 16.52 -4.15 -9.60
CA GLU A 130 15.61 -5.23 -9.99
C GLU A 130 14.25 -4.69 -10.47
N VAL A 131 13.73 -3.65 -9.81
CA VAL A 131 12.51 -2.97 -10.28
C VAL A 131 12.78 -2.17 -11.55
N ALA A 132 13.91 -1.47 -11.62
CA ALA A 132 14.26 -0.61 -12.74
C ALA A 132 14.33 -1.36 -14.08
N GLU A 133 14.71 -2.64 -14.06
CA GLU A 133 14.74 -3.51 -15.25
C GLU A 133 13.36 -3.74 -15.89
N MET A 134 12.26 -3.50 -15.18
CA MET A 134 10.89 -3.71 -15.66
C MET A 134 10.12 -2.42 -15.97
N LEU A 135 10.73 -1.27 -15.69
CA LEU A 135 10.10 0.03 -15.89
C LEU A 135 9.95 0.33 -17.39
N SER A 136 8.78 0.82 -17.78
CA SER A 136 8.58 1.33 -19.14
C SER A 136 9.32 2.67 -19.33
N PRO A 137 9.55 3.11 -20.57
CA PRO A 137 10.08 4.45 -20.82
C PRO A 137 9.26 5.53 -20.10
N GLY A 138 9.96 6.42 -19.39
CA GLY A 138 9.35 7.48 -18.57
C GLY A 138 8.87 7.02 -17.19
N GLU A 139 8.94 5.74 -16.84
CA GLU A 139 8.61 5.26 -15.50
C GLU A 139 9.84 5.23 -14.58
N HIS A 140 9.61 5.57 -13.32
CA HIS A 140 10.61 5.63 -12.26
C HIS A 140 10.05 5.02 -10.99
N VAL A 141 10.86 4.16 -10.36
CA VAL A 141 10.59 3.66 -9.01
C VAL A 141 11.04 4.71 -8.00
N MET A 142 10.13 5.23 -7.19
CA MET A 142 10.39 6.31 -6.24
C MET A 142 10.05 5.86 -4.82
N SER A 143 10.96 6.10 -3.87
CA SER A 143 10.74 5.89 -2.44
C SER A 143 10.28 7.20 -1.82
N ILE A 144 9.07 7.61 -2.17
CA ILE A 144 8.41 8.82 -1.67
C ILE A 144 7.27 8.43 -0.74
N THR A 145 7.08 9.20 0.33
CA THR A 145 6.03 8.91 1.33
C THR A 145 4.62 9.13 0.78
N ASN A 146 4.44 10.11 -0.11
CA ASN A 146 3.17 10.37 -0.76
C ASN A 146 3.37 10.91 -2.17
N PHE A 147 2.44 10.60 -3.07
CA PHE A 147 2.41 11.20 -4.39
C PHE A 147 1.72 12.58 -4.32
N PRO A 148 2.38 13.71 -4.65
CA PRO A 148 1.85 15.04 -4.35
C PRO A 148 0.51 15.40 -5.01
N ARG A 149 0.16 14.74 -6.13
CA ARG A 149 -1.08 14.97 -6.88
C ARG A 149 -2.09 13.83 -6.73
N LEU A 150 -1.98 13.01 -5.69
CA LEU A 150 -2.90 11.91 -5.46
C LEU A 150 -4.35 12.42 -5.38
N GLY A 151 -5.28 11.78 -6.08
CA GLY A 151 -6.68 12.21 -6.14
C GLY A 151 -6.96 13.45 -7.00
N CYS A 152 -5.94 14.13 -7.55
CA CYS A 152 -6.14 15.22 -8.50
C CYS A 152 -6.57 14.70 -9.88
N PRO A 153 -7.19 15.53 -10.75
CA PRO A 153 -7.51 15.12 -12.10
C PRO A 153 -6.30 14.51 -12.84
N ASN A 154 -6.53 13.35 -13.48
CA ASN A 154 -5.56 12.59 -14.27
C ASN A 154 -4.29 12.13 -13.52
N PHE A 155 -4.35 11.91 -12.20
CA PHE A 155 -3.18 11.51 -11.42
C PHE A 155 -2.67 10.08 -11.68
N THR A 156 -3.46 9.21 -12.33
CA THR A 156 -3.10 7.82 -12.61
C THR A 156 -2.75 7.58 -14.08
N PHE A 157 -1.93 6.57 -14.34
CA PHE A 157 -1.68 6.02 -15.66
C PHE A 157 -1.86 4.49 -15.65
N PRO A 158 -2.72 3.91 -16.51
CA PRO A 158 -3.69 4.60 -17.37
C PRO A 158 -4.65 5.52 -16.58
N PRO A 159 -5.24 6.54 -17.23
CA PRO A 159 -6.18 7.44 -16.57
C PRO A 159 -7.41 6.68 -16.05
N ALA A 160 -7.72 6.84 -14.77
CA ALA A 160 -8.90 6.29 -14.11
C ALA A 160 -9.74 7.42 -13.50
N LYS A 161 -11.05 7.21 -13.38
CA LYS A 161 -12.00 8.23 -12.90
C LYS A 161 -12.75 7.72 -11.67
N PRO A 162 -12.93 8.56 -10.64
CA PRO A 162 -13.74 8.19 -9.49
C PRO A 162 -15.22 8.05 -9.88
N THR A 163 -15.90 7.07 -9.30
CA THR A 163 -17.32 6.74 -9.52
C THR A 163 -18.04 6.63 -8.17
N PRO A 164 -18.24 7.75 -7.45
CA PRO A 164 -18.79 7.77 -6.08
C PRO A 164 -20.23 7.23 -6.00
N GLU A 165 -20.99 7.33 -7.09
CA GLU A 165 -22.38 6.86 -7.16
C GLU A 165 -22.51 5.35 -7.42
N ASP A 166 -21.43 4.69 -7.83
CA ASP A 166 -21.45 3.25 -8.06
C ASP A 166 -21.35 2.49 -6.74
N GLU A 167 -22.40 1.75 -6.39
CA GLU A 167 -22.46 0.94 -5.17
C GLU A 167 -21.44 -0.21 -5.15
N THR A 168 -20.99 -0.64 -6.33
CA THR A 168 -19.98 -1.69 -6.49
C THR A 168 -18.59 -1.18 -6.17
N CYS A 169 -18.33 0.14 -6.23
CA CYS A 169 -17.05 0.72 -5.86
C CYS A 169 -16.76 0.55 -4.36
N ALA A 170 -15.53 0.14 -4.06
CA ALA A 170 -15.07 -0.07 -2.69
C ALA A 170 -14.99 1.27 -1.95
N ALA A 171 -14.25 2.24 -2.50
CA ALA A 171 -14.00 3.53 -1.86
C ALA A 171 -15.21 4.48 -1.93
N ARG A 172 -15.91 4.51 -3.07
CA ARG A 172 -16.93 5.53 -3.41
C ARG A 172 -16.41 6.97 -3.20
N SER A 173 -15.11 7.17 -3.40
CA SER A 173 -14.43 8.46 -3.22
C SER A 173 -14.79 9.42 -4.35
N LEU A 174 -14.76 10.72 -4.04
CA LEU A 174 -14.88 11.81 -5.02
C LEU A 174 -13.60 12.01 -5.85
N TYR A 175 -12.46 11.54 -5.34
CA TYR A 175 -11.13 11.89 -5.86
C TYR A 175 -10.31 10.66 -6.26
N PHE A 176 -10.46 9.54 -5.55
CA PHE A 176 -9.63 8.34 -5.69
C PHE A 176 -10.39 7.20 -6.40
N PRO A 177 -9.99 6.81 -7.62
CA PRO A 177 -10.62 5.72 -8.37
C PRO A 177 -10.29 4.34 -7.78
N ASP A 178 -11.23 3.40 -7.90
CA ASP A 178 -11.09 2.03 -7.38
C ASP A 178 -10.00 1.22 -8.13
N GLU A 179 -9.62 1.66 -9.34
CA GLU A 179 -8.49 1.15 -10.13
C GLU A 179 -7.14 1.47 -9.50
N ALA A 180 -7.06 2.52 -8.69
CA ALA A 180 -5.85 2.88 -7.95
C ALA A 180 -5.66 2.00 -6.69
N ILE A 181 -6.65 1.16 -6.33
CA ILE A 181 -6.53 0.12 -5.31
C ILE A 181 -5.98 -1.15 -5.96
N PHE A 182 -4.98 -1.77 -5.34
CA PHE A 182 -4.31 -2.96 -5.88
C PHE A 182 -5.31 -4.07 -6.26
N PRO A 183 -5.41 -4.42 -7.56
CA PRO A 183 -6.43 -5.35 -8.04
C PRO A 183 -6.01 -6.81 -7.92
N GLY A 184 -4.73 -7.09 -7.64
CA GLY A 184 -4.19 -8.45 -7.60
C GLY A 184 -4.54 -9.24 -6.34
N HIS A 185 -5.20 -8.64 -5.34
CA HIS A 185 -5.61 -9.35 -4.14
C HIS A 185 -6.91 -8.76 -3.55
N PRO A 186 -7.93 -9.58 -3.23
CA PRO A 186 -9.25 -9.08 -2.82
C PRO A 186 -9.23 -8.29 -1.50
N ARG A 187 -8.26 -8.58 -0.62
CA ARG A 187 -8.08 -7.91 0.69
C ARG A 187 -8.21 -6.39 0.64
N PHE A 188 -7.59 -5.72 -0.34
CA PHE A 188 -7.49 -4.25 -0.33
C PHE A 188 -8.84 -3.58 -0.60
N LYS A 189 -9.58 -4.06 -1.59
CA LYS A 189 -10.95 -3.58 -1.87
C LYS A 189 -11.93 -3.98 -0.77
N THR A 190 -11.83 -5.20 -0.22
CA THR A 190 -12.64 -5.62 0.93
C THR A 190 -12.40 -4.73 2.15
N LEU A 191 -11.15 -4.46 2.49
CA LEU A 191 -10.79 -3.62 3.62
C LEU A 191 -11.38 -2.21 3.47
N THR A 192 -11.21 -1.61 2.29
CA THR A 192 -11.77 -0.29 1.96
C THR A 192 -13.29 -0.26 2.12
N ARG A 193 -13.99 -1.24 1.54
CA ARG A 193 -15.45 -1.36 1.61
C ARG A 193 -15.93 -1.56 3.05
N ASN A 194 -15.31 -2.48 3.79
CA ASN A 194 -15.73 -2.85 5.13
C ASN A 194 -15.50 -1.72 6.13
N ILE A 195 -14.41 -0.94 6.00
CA ILE A 195 -14.18 0.26 6.82
C ILE A 195 -15.32 1.27 6.61
N ARG A 196 -15.64 1.59 5.34
CA ARG A 196 -16.71 2.52 4.99
C ARG A 196 -18.07 2.03 5.49
N GLN A 197 -18.42 0.77 5.26
CA GLN A 197 -19.69 0.19 5.70
C GLN A 197 -19.81 0.13 7.24
N ARG A 198 -18.73 -0.25 7.94
CA ARG A 198 -18.68 -0.22 9.41
C ARG A 198 -18.89 1.18 9.96
N ARG A 199 -18.27 2.18 9.32
CA ARG A 199 -18.36 3.58 9.74
C ARG A 199 -19.73 4.19 9.43
N GLY A 200 -20.41 3.71 8.38
CA GLY A 200 -21.67 4.26 7.88
C GLY A 200 -21.49 5.48 6.96
N GLU A 201 -20.25 5.91 6.74
CA GLU A 201 -19.86 7.05 5.92
C GLU A 201 -18.44 6.83 5.37
N LYS A 202 -17.99 7.67 4.45
CA LYS A 202 -16.61 7.64 3.96
C LYS A 202 -15.64 7.99 5.09
N VAL A 203 -14.38 7.55 4.95
CA VAL A 203 -13.31 8.13 5.79
C VAL A 203 -13.22 9.63 5.47
N SER A 204 -12.79 10.42 6.44
CA SER A 204 -12.68 11.87 6.31
C SER A 204 -11.41 12.32 6.97
N ILE A 205 -10.51 12.91 6.18
CA ILE A 205 -9.23 13.45 6.63
C ILE A 205 -9.16 14.88 6.12
N ASP A 206 -9.08 15.84 7.04
CA ASP A 206 -8.94 17.24 6.71
C ASP A 206 -7.56 17.71 7.14
N LEU A 207 -6.76 18.21 6.18
CA LEU A 207 -5.42 18.71 6.44
C LEU A 207 -5.35 20.22 6.26
N PRO A 208 -4.86 20.98 7.25
CA PRO A 208 -4.72 22.42 7.11
C PRO A 208 -3.75 22.75 5.97
N ILE A 209 -4.14 23.68 5.10
CA ILE A 209 -3.29 24.14 4.00
C ILE A 209 -2.23 25.13 4.46
N PHE A 210 -1.12 25.17 3.73
CA PHE A 210 -0.22 26.31 3.76
C PHE A 210 -0.91 27.53 3.12
N LYS A 211 -0.95 28.65 3.83
CA LYS A 211 -1.59 29.89 3.40
C LYS A 211 -0.52 30.87 2.89
N ASP A 212 -0.36 30.92 1.58
CA ASP A 212 0.45 31.93 0.90
C ASP A 212 -0.41 33.16 0.56
N LYS A 213 0.22 34.24 0.08
CA LYS A 213 -0.41 35.51 -0.29
C LYS A 213 -1.59 35.36 -1.26
N ASN A 214 -1.53 34.37 -2.15
CA ASN A 214 -2.53 34.14 -3.19
C ASN A 214 -3.39 32.88 -2.95
N THR A 215 -3.33 32.28 -1.75
CA THR A 215 -4.14 31.10 -1.45
C THR A 215 -5.62 31.48 -1.37
N VAL A 216 -6.46 30.82 -2.18
CA VAL A 216 -7.91 31.05 -2.21
C VAL A 216 -8.59 30.23 -1.12
N ILE A 217 -9.50 30.87 -0.39
CA ILE A 217 -10.35 30.26 0.64
C ILE A 217 -11.81 30.60 0.29
N PRO A 218 -12.74 29.63 0.25
CA PRO A 218 -12.55 28.22 0.61
C PRO A 218 -11.68 27.47 -0.41
N VAL A 219 -10.90 26.50 0.08
CA VAL A 219 -10.15 25.56 -0.76
C VAL A 219 -11.15 24.70 -1.54
N GLU A 220 -10.88 24.45 -2.82
CA GLU A 220 -11.75 23.60 -3.65
C GLU A 220 -11.91 22.21 -3.01
N GLY A 221 -13.16 21.75 -2.88
CA GLY A 221 -13.47 20.45 -2.25
C GLY A 221 -13.41 20.44 -0.71
N SER A 222 -13.08 21.56 -0.06
CA SER A 222 -13.11 21.68 1.40
C SER A 222 -14.52 21.56 1.98
N LEU A 223 -14.61 21.08 3.21
CA LEU A 223 -15.87 21.03 3.96
C LEU A 223 -16.25 22.45 4.43
N PRO A 224 -17.56 22.82 4.48
CA PRO A 224 -18.00 24.15 4.89
C PRO A 224 -17.47 24.59 6.27
N GLU A 225 -17.33 23.66 7.20
CA GLU A 225 -16.81 23.87 8.55
C GLU A 225 -15.28 24.02 8.62
N LYS A 226 -14.57 23.67 7.54
CA LYS A 226 -13.09 23.71 7.43
C LYS A 226 -12.66 24.25 6.06
N PRO A 227 -12.98 25.51 5.72
CA PRO A 227 -12.74 26.08 4.39
C PRO A 227 -11.25 26.24 4.04
N ASP A 228 -10.36 26.12 5.02
CA ASP A 228 -8.91 26.23 4.88
C ASP A 228 -8.20 24.87 5.03
N HIS A 229 -8.87 23.78 4.68
CA HIS A 229 -8.32 22.43 4.68
C HIS A 229 -8.43 21.77 3.31
N VAL A 230 -7.45 20.94 2.95
CA VAL A 230 -7.65 19.91 1.91
C VAL A 230 -8.46 18.78 2.54
N HIS A 231 -9.55 18.39 1.89
CA HIS A 231 -10.35 17.26 2.29
C HIS A 231 -9.98 16.01 1.48
N MET A 232 -9.78 14.88 2.16
CA MET A 232 -9.53 13.58 1.56
C MET A 232 -10.55 12.56 2.10
N ASP A 233 -11.13 11.76 1.21
CA ASP A 233 -12.29 10.91 1.51
C ASP A 233 -12.08 9.41 1.18
N ALA A 234 -10.83 9.01 0.97
CA ALA A 234 -10.42 7.65 0.61
C ALA A 234 -9.34 7.11 1.55
N MET A 235 -9.20 5.78 1.57
CA MET A 235 -8.13 5.09 2.31
C MET A 235 -6.78 5.17 1.59
N GLY A 236 -6.81 5.25 0.26
CA GLY A 236 -5.62 5.23 -0.60
C GLY A 236 -4.83 6.52 -0.62
#